data_AF-A0AAD7PE23-F1
#
_entry.id   AF-A0AAD7PE23-F1
#
_cell.length_a   1.000
_cell.length_b   1.000
_cell.length_c   1.000
_cell.angle_alpha   90.00
_cell.angle_beta   90.00
_cell.angle_gamma   90.00
#
_symmetry.space_group_name_H-M   'P 1'
#
loop_
_entity.id
_entity.type
_entity.pdbx_description
1 polymer ?
#
loop_
_entity_poly.entity_id
_entity_poly.type
_entity_poly.pdbx_seq_one_letter_code
_entity_poly.pdbx_strand_id
1 'polypeptide(L)'
;MINHTTIVMKEVLESYKGFQHINGLVDVGGGLGITLNLITSKYHHIKGINFDLPHVIKHAPSYPGVEHVGGDMFETLPRGDAIFMKWILHDWSDEHCLKLLKNCYKAIPEEGKVIVMDAVLPFAPETSNAARSISQMDVLMMTQNPGGKERSREQFMALATEAGFSGIKYDCFVCNFWVMEFFK
;
A
#
# COMPACT_ATOMS: atom_id res chain seq x y z
N MET A 1 0.70 12.41 -11.21
CA MET A 1 0.39 11.51 -10.07
C MET A 1 -0.23 12.21 -8.85
N ILE A 2 0.19 13.42 -8.45
CA ILE A 2 -0.33 14.10 -7.24
C ILE A 2 -1.86 14.25 -7.25
N ASN A 3 -2.45 14.80 -8.32
CA ASN A 3 -3.90 14.99 -8.44
C ASN A 3 -4.67 13.66 -8.34
N HIS A 4 -4.16 12.59 -8.95
CA HIS A 4 -4.78 11.27 -8.90
C HIS A 4 -4.75 10.69 -7.48
N THR A 5 -3.61 10.78 -6.80
CA THR A 5 -3.49 10.35 -5.39
C THR A 5 -4.47 11.11 -4.49
N THR A 6 -4.58 12.43 -4.64
CA THR A 6 -5.51 13.23 -3.84
C THR A 6 -6.96 12.83 -4.03
N ILE A 7 -7.39 12.59 -5.28
CA ILE A 7 -8.77 12.15 -5.57
C ILE A 7 -9.03 10.79 -4.92
N VAL A 8 -8.16 9.81 -5.21
CA VAL A 8 -8.31 8.44 -4.73
C VAL A 8 -8.30 8.39 -3.20
N MET A 9 -7.36 9.07 -2.54
CA MET A 9 -7.24 9.02 -1.08
C MET A 9 -8.38 9.75 -0.36
N LYS A 10 -9.03 10.75 -0.98
CA LYS A 10 -10.24 11.36 -0.39
C LYS A 10 -11.37 10.34 -0.31
N GLU A 11 -11.63 9.61 -1.39
CA GLU A 11 -12.64 8.53 -1.43
C GLU A 11 -12.30 7.40 -0.44
N VAL A 12 -11.02 7.01 -0.36
CA VAL A 12 -10.54 6.04 0.64
C VAL A 12 -10.86 6.53 2.05
N LEU A 13 -10.49 7.77 2.39
CA LEU A 13 -10.70 8.30 3.73
C LEU A 13 -12.19 8.42 4.10
N GLU A 14 -13.08 8.58 3.13
CA GLU A 14 -14.53 8.56 3.36
C GLU A 14 -15.06 7.16 3.63
N SER A 15 -14.60 6.16 2.88
CA SER A 15 -15.12 4.79 2.90
C SER A 15 -14.43 3.87 3.92
N TYR A 16 -13.11 3.98 4.07
CA TYR A 16 -12.28 3.12 4.90
C TYR A 16 -12.08 3.72 6.30
N LYS A 17 -12.36 2.94 7.34
CA LYS A 17 -12.21 3.36 8.76
C LYS A 17 -11.05 2.71 9.49
N GLY A 18 -10.30 1.83 8.84
CA GLY A 18 -9.25 1.05 9.49
C GLY A 18 -8.07 1.86 10.03
N PHE A 19 -7.99 3.16 9.75
CA PHE A 19 -7.03 4.10 10.34
C PHE A 19 -7.38 4.61 11.74
N GLN A 20 -8.64 4.51 12.18
CA GLN A 20 -9.15 5.20 13.39
C GLN A 20 -8.45 4.84 14.71
N HIS A 21 -7.85 3.66 14.80
CA HIS A 21 -7.27 3.13 16.04
C HIS A 21 -5.76 2.86 15.93
N ILE A 22 -5.12 3.41 14.89
CA ILE A 22 -3.69 3.29 14.64
C ILE A 22 -3.03 4.52 15.28
N ASN A 23 -1.93 4.36 16.04
CA ASN A 23 -1.18 5.51 16.56
C ASN A 23 0.09 5.78 15.74
N GLY A 24 0.77 4.72 15.26
CA GLY A 24 1.92 4.81 14.37
C GLY A 24 1.64 4.18 13.01
N LEU A 25 1.74 4.96 11.94
CA LEU A 25 1.52 4.49 10.56
C LEU A 25 2.76 4.71 9.71
N VAL A 26 3.28 3.66 9.09
CA VAL A 26 4.38 3.75 8.11
C VAL A 26 3.80 3.64 6.70
N ASP A 27 3.99 4.65 5.86
CA ASP A 27 3.64 4.63 4.42
C ASP A 27 4.88 4.21 3.63
N VAL A 28 4.92 2.95 3.18
CA VAL A 28 6.06 2.36 2.48
C VAL A 28 5.92 2.60 0.97
N GLY A 29 6.96 3.19 0.38
CA GLY A 29 6.88 3.73 -0.98
C GLY A 29 5.95 4.94 -1.07
N GLY A 30 5.85 5.71 0.02
CA GLY A 30 4.92 6.85 0.14
C GLY A 30 5.31 8.05 -0.75
N GLY A 31 6.43 7.97 -1.47
CA GLY A 31 6.91 8.98 -2.38
C GLY A 31 7.20 10.29 -1.66
N LEU A 32 6.59 11.37 -2.16
CA LEU A 32 6.69 12.69 -1.55
C LEU A 32 5.79 12.85 -0.30
N GLY A 33 5.12 11.81 0.20
CA GLY A 33 4.34 11.84 1.44
C GLY A 33 2.93 12.42 1.32
N ILE A 34 2.41 12.61 0.11
CA ILE A 34 1.07 13.18 -0.13
C ILE A 34 -0.03 12.32 0.51
N THR A 35 0.05 11.00 0.35
CA THR A 35 -0.93 10.06 0.90
C THR A 35 -0.96 10.16 2.42
N LEU A 36 0.20 10.01 3.05
CA LEU A 36 0.31 10.07 4.50
C LEU A 36 -0.11 11.43 5.07
N ASN A 37 0.21 12.54 4.41
CA ASN A 37 -0.26 13.86 4.78
C ASN A 37 -1.81 13.95 4.79
N LEU A 38 -2.50 13.35 3.81
CA LEU A 38 -3.97 13.32 3.79
C LEU A 38 -4.52 12.49 4.97
N ILE A 39 -3.86 11.38 5.29
CA ILE A 39 -4.25 10.51 6.41
C ILE A 39 -4.06 11.26 7.75
N THR A 40 -2.88 11.82 8.02
CA THR A 40 -2.59 12.54 9.28
C THR A 40 -3.36 13.86 9.40
N SER A 41 -3.74 14.48 8.28
CA SER A 41 -4.65 15.64 8.27
C SER A 41 -6.08 15.28 8.66
N LYS A 42 -6.52 14.04 8.48
CA LYS A 42 -7.83 13.57 8.94
C LYS A 42 -7.77 12.98 10.35
N TYR A 43 -6.69 12.27 10.65
CA TYR A 43 -6.47 11.57 11.90
C TYR A 43 -5.26 12.15 12.62
N HIS A 44 -5.45 13.31 13.26
CA HIS A 44 -4.36 14.09 13.87
C HIS A 44 -3.60 13.38 15.00
N HIS A 45 -4.13 12.28 15.54
CA HIS A 45 -3.45 11.46 16.55
C HIS A 45 -2.40 10.51 15.95
N ILE A 46 -2.47 10.24 14.64
CA ILE A 46 -1.53 9.35 13.95
C ILE A 46 -0.18 10.06 13.81
N LYS A 47 0.87 9.40 14.29
CA LYS A 47 2.26 9.71 13.97
C LYS A 47 2.65 8.94 12.71
N GLY A 48 2.83 9.67 11.61
CA GLY A 48 3.15 9.09 10.31
C GLY A 48 4.65 9.03 10.04
N ILE A 49 5.12 7.93 9.47
CA ILE A 49 6.44 7.83 8.84
C ILE A 49 6.26 7.62 7.34
N ASN A 50 6.66 8.59 6.52
CA ASN A 50 6.75 8.44 5.08
C ASN A 50 8.10 7.81 4.74
N PHE A 51 8.08 6.58 4.23
CA PHE A 51 9.28 5.81 3.94
C PHE A 51 9.43 5.60 2.42
N ASP A 52 10.56 6.02 1.87
CA ASP A 52 10.89 5.85 0.46
C ASP A 52 12.42 5.85 0.25
N LEU A 53 12.89 5.72 -0.98
CA LEU A 53 14.31 5.80 -1.30
C LEU A 53 14.89 7.17 -0.88
N PRO A 54 16.15 7.23 -0.41
CA PRO A 54 16.74 8.48 0.10
C PRO A 54 16.69 9.65 -0.90
N HIS A 55 16.83 9.36 -2.20
CA HIS A 55 16.80 10.40 -3.23
C HIS A 55 15.38 10.96 -3.46
N VAL A 56 14.32 10.18 -3.21
CA VAL A 56 12.93 10.64 -3.27
C VAL A 56 12.63 11.50 -2.04
N ILE A 57 12.97 10.99 -0.85
CA ILE A 57 12.75 11.66 0.44
C ILE A 57 13.42 13.03 0.51
N LYS A 58 14.60 13.19 -0.12
CA LYS A 58 15.30 14.49 -0.21
C LYS A 58 14.42 15.62 -0.80
N HIS A 59 13.42 15.27 -1.59
CA HIS A 59 12.51 16.22 -2.25
C HIS A 59 11.12 16.27 -1.61
N ALA A 60 10.87 15.50 -0.54
CA ALA A 60 9.59 15.51 0.15
C ALA A 60 9.41 16.83 0.94
N PRO A 61 8.29 17.54 0.77
CA PRO A 61 7.99 18.73 1.55
C PRO A 61 7.56 18.34 2.98
N SER A 62 7.83 19.20 3.96
CA SER A 62 7.44 18.95 5.35
C SER A 62 5.92 18.96 5.52
N TYR A 63 5.38 17.96 6.23
CA TYR A 63 3.97 17.88 6.61
C TYR A 63 3.80 17.74 8.13
N PRO A 64 2.79 18.38 8.74
CA PRO A 64 2.47 18.18 10.15
C PRO A 64 2.15 16.71 10.46
N GLY A 65 2.76 16.16 11.51
CA GLY A 65 2.55 14.77 11.94
C GLY A 65 3.22 13.71 11.05
N VAL A 66 4.04 14.11 10.08
CA VAL A 66 4.78 13.20 9.19
C VAL A 66 6.29 13.36 9.39
N GLU A 67 6.96 12.25 9.66
CA GLU A 67 8.42 12.12 9.60
C GLU A 67 8.82 11.48 8.26
N HIS A 68 9.85 12.01 7.59
CA HIS A 68 10.36 11.45 6.34
C HIS A 68 11.62 10.63 6.60
N VAL A 69 11.61 9.36 6.20
CA VAL A 69 12.73 8.42 6.43
C VAL A 69 13.15 7.80 5.11
N GLY A 70 14.42 7.99 4.75
CA GLY A 70 15.02 7.37 3.57
C GLY A 70 15.55 5.97 3.87
N GLY A 71 15.28 5.00 3.01
CA GLY A 71 15.84 3.65 3.14
C GLY A 71 15.49 2.73 1.97
N ASP A 72 15.73 1.43 2.15
CA ASP A 72 15.35 0.39 1.20
C ASP A 72 14.38 -0.59 1.87
N MET A 73 13.17 -0.69 1.29
CA MET A 73 12.10 -1.55 1.80
C MET A 73 12.42 -3.05 1.73
N PHE A 74 13.35 -3.44 0.88
CA PHE A 74 13.83 -4.81 0.77
C PHE A 74 14.87 -5.16 1.84
N GLU A 75 15.41 -4.19 2.57
CA GLU A 75 16.38 -4.42 3.64
C GLU A 75 15.73 -4.30 5.02
N THR A 76 15.32 -3.09 5.42
CA THR A 76 14.71 -2.83 6.74
C THR A 76 13.65 -1.76 6.66
N LEU A 77 12.55 -1.95 7.37
CA LEU A 77 11.46 -0.98 7.49
C LEU A 77 11.41 -0.35 8.89
N PRO A 78 11.02 0.93 9.01
CA PRO A 78 10.65 1.53 10.29
C PRO A 78 9.51 0.74 10.95
N ARG A 79 9.47 0.74 12.28
CA ARG A 79 8.39 0.10 13.05
C ARG A 79 7.17 1.02 13.14
N GLY A 80 5.98 0.44 13.11
CA GLY A 80 4.71 1.12 13.34
C GLY A 80 3.62 0.14 13.75
N ASP A 81 2.49 0.66 14.25
CA ASP A 81 1.33 -0.17 14.58
C ASP A 81 0.72 -0.78 13.31
N ALA A 82 0.82 -0.05 12.19
CA ALA A 82 0.47 -0.53 10.87
C ALA A 82 1.41 -0.01 9.80
N ILE A 83 1.41 -0.72 8.68
CA ILE A 83 2.08 -0.31 7.44
C ILE A 83 1.01 -0.10 6.37
N PHE A 84 1.12 0.97 5.60
CA PHE A 84 0.32 1.24 4.42
C PHE A 84 1.20 1.13 3.17
N MET A 85 0.69 0.46 2.14
CA MET A 85 1.32 0.34 0.82
C MET A 85 0.27 0.58 -0.25
N LYS A 86 0.42 1.65 -1.02
CA LYS A 86 -0.47 1.98 -2.12
C LYS A 86 0.28 1.92 -3.44
N TRP A 87 -0.17 1.07 -4.36
CA TRP A 87 0.50 0.89 -5.67
C TRP A 87 1.95 0.49 -5.51
N ILE A 88 2.20 -0.49 -4.64
CA ILE A 88 3.54 -1.01 -4.38
C ILE A 88 3.64 -2.44 -4.83
N LEU A 89 2.74 -3.34 -4.39
CA LEU A 89 2.93 -4.76 -4.66
C LEU A 89 2.83 -5.05 -6.17
N HIS A 90 2.03 -4.28 -6.92
CA HIS A 90 1.92 -4.46 -8.36
C HIS A 90 3.18 -4.10 -9.17
N ASP A 91 4.13 -3.35 -8.60
CA ASP A 91 5.39 -2.99 -9.27
C ASP A 91 6.40 -4.15 -9.26
N TRP A 92 6.20 -5.17 -8.43
CA TRP A 92 7.22 -6.16 -8.13
C TRP A 92 6.78 -7.58 -8.44
N SER A 93 7.75 -8.43 -8.78
CA SER A 93 7.58 -9.89 -8.87
C SER A 93 7.13 -10.48 -7.53
N ASP A 94 6.56 -11.68 -7.55
CA ASP A 94 6.12 -12.38 -6.33
C ASP A 94 7.26 -12.60 -5.33
N GLU A 95 8.48 -12.89 -5.79
CA GLU A 95 9.66 -13.06 -4.91
C GLU A 95 10.00 -11.77 -4.15
N HIS A 96 9.95 -10.63 -4.83
CA HIS A 96 10.17 -9.32 -4.23
C HIS A 96 9.03 -8.93 -3.30
N CYS A 97 7.77 -9.14 -3.69
CA CYS A 97 6.61 -8.93 -2.82
C CYS A 97 6.72 -9.77 -1.54
N LEU A 98 7.14 -11.02 -1.64
CA LEU A 98 7.33 -11.90 -0.50
C LEU A 98 8.44 -11.39 0.43
N LYS A 99 9.59 -10.95 -0.13
CA LYS A 99 10.68 -10.34 0.66
C LYS A 99 10.17 -9.10 1.41
N LEU A 100 9.46 -8.22 0.71
CA LEU A 100 8.89 -7.00 1.27
C LEU A 100 7.86 -7.30 2.37
N LEU A 101 6.89 -8.18 2.10
CA LEU A 101 5.85 -8.54 3.06
C LEU A 101 6.42 -9.19 4.33
N LYS A 102 7.48 -10.00 4.22
CA LYS A 102 8.21 -10.54 5.37
C LYS A 102 8.91 -9.44 6.19
N ASN A 103 9.41 -8.39 5.55
CA ASN A 103 9.95 -7.22 6.26
C ASN A 103 8.82 -6.45 6.97
N CYS A 104 7.67 -6.27 6.32
CA CYS A 104 6.50 -5.66 6.93
C CYS A 104 6.04 -6.45 8.16
N TYR A 105 5.94 -7.78 8.07
CA TYR A 105 5.56 -8.67 9.16
C TYR A 105 6.46 -8.51 10.40
N LYS A 106 7.77 -8.31 10.20
CA LYS A 106 8.74 -8.06 11.29
C LYS A 106 8.63 -6.65 11.88
N ALA A 107 8.13 -5.69 11.11
CA ALA A 107 8.09 -4.27 11.49
C ALA A 107 6.80 -3.87 12.22
N ILE A 108 5.77 -4.74 12.23
CA ILE A 108 4.50 -4.53 12.95
C ILE A 108 4.42 -5.38 14.24
N PRO A 109 3.70 -4.90 15.29
CA PRO A 109 3.42 -5.68 16.50
C PRO A 109 2.47 -6.86 16.19
N GLU A 110 2.25 -7.76 17.17
CA GLU A 110 1.35 -8.92 16.99
C GLU A 110 -0.09 -8.53 16.62
N GLU A 111 -0.62 -7.47 17.20
CA GLU A 111 -1.95 -6.93 16.85
C GLU A 111 -1.91 -5.95 15.66
N GLY A 112 -0.75 -5.87 14.98
CA GLY A 112 -0.53 -4.97 13.87
C GLY A 112 -1.09 -5.50 12.55
N LYS A 113 -1.16 -4.64 11.55
CA LYS A 113 -1.64 -5.01 10.20
C LYS A 113 -0.89 -4.29 9.09
N VAL A 114 -0.87 -4.90 7.91
CA VAL A 114 -0.45 -4.25 6.67
C VAL A 114 -1.70 -3.92 5.86
N ILE A 115 -1.82 -2.68 5.44
CA ILE A 115 -2.93 -2.18 4.64
C ILE A 115 -2.40 -1.98 3.22
N VAL A 116 -2.93 -2.74 2.27
CA VAL A 116 -2.53 -2.69 0.86
C VAL A 116 -3.65 -2.08 0.03
N MET A 117 -3.30 -1.09 -0.78
CA MET A 117 -4.20 -0.53 -1.78
C MET A 117 -3.68 -0.83 -3.19
N ASP A 118 -4.31 -1.79 -3.86
CA ASP A 118 -3.94 -2.22 -5.20
C ASP A 118 -5.15 -2.66 -6.02
N ALA A 119 -4.95 -2.80 -7.34
CA ALA A 119 -5.95 -3.38 -8.21
C ALA A 119 -6.00 -4.90 -7.98
N VAL A 120 -7.19 -5.47 -8.17
CA VAL A 120 -7.40 -6.92 -8.03
C VAL A 120 -8.02 -7.42 -9.31
N LEU A 121 -7.34 -8.34 -9.99
CA LEU A 121 -7.82 -8.95 -11.22
C LEU A 121 -9.10 -9.74 -10.95
N PRO A 122 -10.14 -9.58 -11.78
CA PRO A 122 -11.33 -10.41 -11.69
C PRO A 122 -10.98 -11.87 -12.05
N PHE A 123 -11.66 -12.81 -11.41
CA PHE A 123 -11.45 -14.24 -11.64
C PHE A 123 -11.74 -14.65 -13.09
N ALA A 124 -12.75 -14.03 -13.71
CA ALA A 124 -13.11 -14.25 -15.11
C ALA A 124 -12.90 -12.97 -15.91
N PRO A 125 -12.42 -13.06 -17.17
CA PRO A 125 -12.38 -11.92 -18.07
C PRO A 125 -13.78 -11.32 -18.22
N GLU A 126 -13.88 -10.01 -18.02
CA GLU A 126 -15.11 -9.26 -18.23
C GLU A 126 -14.81 -7.97 -19.00
N THR A 127 -15.84 -7.38 -19.60
CA THR A 127 -15.69 -6.21 -20.48
C THR A 127 -16.13 -4.91 -19.82
N SER A 128 -16.28 -4.90 -18.49
CA SER A 128 -16.60 -3.69 -17.73
C SER A 128 -15.47 -2.65 -17.90
N ASN A 129 -15.81 -1.36 -17.77
CA ASN A 129 -14.78 -0.31 -17.86
C ASN A 129 -13.72 -0.49 -16.76
N ALA A 130 -14.12 -0.94 -15.57
CA ALA A 130 -13.20 -1.23 -14.47
C ALA A 130 -12.20 -2.35 -14.85
N ALA A 131 -12.68 -3.48 -15.38
CA ALA A 131 -11.82 -4.58 -15.79
C ALA A 131 -10.88 -4.21 -16.93
N ARG A 132 -11.34 -3.40 -17.89
CA ARG A 132 -10.46 -2.86 -18.95
C ARG A 132 -9.37 -1.97 -18.36
N SER A 133 -9.70 -1.08 -17.42
CA SER A 133 -8.71 -0.22 -16.76
C SER A 133 -7.68 -1.02 -15.96
N ILE A 134 -8.10 -2.06 -15.23
CA ILE A 134 -7.18 -2.96 -14.52
C ILE A 134 -6.28 -3.71 -15.52
N SER A 135 -6.84 -4.21 -16.63
CA SER A 135 -6.04 -4.90 -17.66
C SER A 135 -5.02 -3.96 -18.33
N GLN A 136 -5.38 -2.69 -18.54
CA GLN A 136 -4.45 -1.68 -19.03
C GLN A 136 -3.34 -1.38 -18.01
N MET A 137 -3.65 -1.38 -16.71
CA MET A 137 -2.66 -1.25 -15.66
C MET A 137 -1.70 -2.44 -15.64
N ASP A 138 -2.21 -3.67 -15.79
CA ASP A 138 -1.39 -4.88 -15.85
C ASP A 138 -0.38 -4.86 -17.01
N VAL A 139 -0.82 -4.44 -18.20
CA VAL A 139 0.07 -4.23 -19.34
C VAL A 139 1.08 -3.10 -19.06
N LEU A 140 0.67 -2.02 -18.39
CA LEU A 140 1.58 -0.96 -17.99
C LEU A 140 2.68 -1.50 -17.06
N MET A 141 2.30 -2.27 -16.03
CA MET A 141 3.25 -2.90 -15.10
C MET A 141 4.23 -3.80 -15.84
N MET A 142 3.74 -4.65 -16.74
CA MET A 142 4.58 -5.52 -17.57
C MET A 142 5.65 -4.74 -18.37
N THR A 143 5.34 -3.53 -18.83
CA THR A 143 6.26 -2.74 -19.68
C THR A 143 7.20 -1.83 -18.90
N GLN A 144 6.78 -1.33 -17.72
CA GLN A 144 7.54 -0.33 -16.96
C GLN A 144 8.32 -0.94 -15.79
N ASN A 145 7.81 -2.04 -15.22
CA ASN A 145 8.33 -2.61 -13.99
C ASN A 145 8.69 -4.09 -14.22
N PRO A 146 9.99 -4.44 -14.29
CA PRO A 146 10.41 -5.83 -14.48
C PRO A 146 9.83 -6.76 -13.40
N GLY A 147 8.91 -7.63 -13.80
CA GLY A 147 8.21 -8.57 -12.91
C GLY A 147 6.93 -8.02 -12.26
N GLY A 148 6.59 -6.75 -12.49
CA GLY A 148 5.33 -6.15 -12.06
C GLY A 148 4.13 -6.74 -12.78
N LYS A 149 3.02 -6.86 -12.05
CA LYS A 149 1.74 -7.40 -12.52
C LYS A 149 0.62 -7.08 -11.54
N GLU A 150 -0.59 -7.00 -12.04
CA GLU A 150 -1.80 -7.06 -11.23
C GLU A 150 -2.04 -8.51 -10.75
N ARG A 151 -2.75 -8.66 -9.63
CA ARG A 151 -2.93 -9.97 -8.98
C ARG A 151 -4.39 -10.28 -8.70
N SER A 152 -4.73 -11.57 -8.76
CA SER A 152 -6.03 -12.07 -8.29
C SER A 152 -6.07 -12.15 -6.76
N ARG A 153 -7.26 -12.40 -6.21
CA ARG A 153 -7.44 -12.57 -4.75
C ARG A 153 -6.63 -13.75 -4.20
N GLU A 154 -6.56 -14.83 -4.97
CA GLU A 154 -5.84 -16.05 -4.63
C GLU A 154 -4.33 -15.81 -4.59
N GLN A 155 -3.81 -15.02 -5.53
CA GLN A 155 -2.39 -14.64 -5.57
C GLN A 155 -2.02 -13.73 -4.40
N PHE A 156 -2.86 -12.75 -4.04
CA PHE A 156 -2.65 -11.95 -2.84
C PHE A 156 -2.69 -12.81 -1.57
N MET A 157 -3.66 -13.72 -1.45
CA MET A 157 -3.74 -14.64 -0.30
C MET A 157 -2.50 -15.52 -0.19
N ALA A 158 -2.01 -16.08 -1.30
CA ALA A 158 -0.79 -16.87 -1.32
C ALA A 158 0.43 -16.07 -0.80
N LEU A 159 0.61 -14.83 -1.28
CA LEU A 159 1.68 -13.94 -0.81
C LEU A 159 1.57 -13.61 0.68
N ALA A 160 0.35 -13.31 1.16
CA ALA A 160 0.12 -13.01 2.57
C ALA A 160 0.44 -14.21 3.46
N THR A 161 -0.11 -15.39 3.12
CA THR A 161 0.13 -16.62 3.89
C THR A 161 1.61 -17.02 3.90
N GLU A 162 2.31 -16.94 2.76
CA GLU A 162 3.74 -17.28 2.69
C GLU A 162 4.64 -16.26 3.42
N ALA A 163 4.19 -15.01 3.54
CA ALA A 163 4.86 -13.99 4.34
C ALA A 163 4.61 -14.12 5.85
N GLY A 164 3.66 -14.98 6.26
CA GLY A 164 3.34 -15.27 7.66
C GLY A 164 2.04 -14.66 8.18
N PHE A 165 1.29 -13.94 7.34
CA PHE A 165 0.01 -13.34 7.74
C PHE A 165 -1.10 -14.38 7.87
N SER A 166 -1.98 -14.19 8.85
CA SER A 166 -3.08 -15.11 9.18
C SER A 166 -4.25 -15.01 8.20
N GLY A 167 -4.40 -13.90 7.48
CA GLY A 167 -5.42 -13.74 6.44
C GLY A 167 -5.50 -12.33 5.86
N ILE A 168 -6.42 -12.17 4.91
CA ILE A 168 -6.71 -10.89 4.25
C ILE A 168 -8.19 -10.55 4.38
N LYS A 169 -8.50 -9.34 4.84
CA LYS A 169 -9.84 -8.73 4.71
C LYS A 169 -9.83 -7.71 3.57
N TYR A 170 -10.74 -7.87 2.62
CA TYR A 170 -10.99 -6.90 1.57
C TYR A 170 -12.03 -5.90 2.08
N ASP A 171 -11.60 -4.73 2.56
CA ASP A 171 -12.44 -3.82 3.35
C ASP A 171 -13.36 -2.96 2.48
N CYS A 172 -12.79 -2.22 1.52
CA CYS A 172 -13.57 -1.40 0.60
C CYS A 172 -12.96 -1.38 -0.81
N PHE A 173 -13.78 -0.99 -1.78
CA PHE A 173 -13.40 -0.87 -3.19
C PHE A 173 -13.70 0.56 -3.67
N VAL A 174 -12.66 1.31 -4.02
CA VAL A 174 -12.74 2.72 -4.41
C VAL A 174 -11.85 2.99 -5.61
N CYS A 175 -12.39 3.73 -6.60
CA CYS A 175 -11.65 4.10 -7.81
C CYS A 175 -10.97 2.93 -8.56
N ASN A 176 -11.60 1.75 -8.59
CA ASN A 176 -11.07 0.49 -9.15
C ASN A 176 -9.96 -0.21 -8.34
N PHE A 177 -9.70 0.23 -7.10
CA PHE A 177 -8.71 -0.36 -6.21
C PHE A 177 -9.37 -0.93 -4.96
N TRP A 178 -8.86 -2.06 -4.49
CA TRP A 178 -9.25 -2.61 -3.18
C TRP A 178 -8.33 -2.07 -2.10
N VAL A 179 -8.91 -1.72 -0.96
CA VAL A 179 -8.17 -1.57 0.30
C VAL A 179 -8.26 -2.89 1.05
N MET A 180 -7.11 -3.53 1.25
CA MET A 180 -6.96 -4.85 1.83
C MET A 180 -6.20 -4.76 3.15
N GLU A 181 -6.63 -5.49 4.18
CA GLU A 181 -5.93 -5.59 5.46
C GLU A 181 -5.36 -7.00 5.61
N PHE A 182 -4.05 -7.09 5.78
CA PHE A 182 -3.32 -8.33 6.03
C PHE A 182 -3.02 -8.37 7.52
N PHE A 183 -3.58 -9.36 8.22
CA PHE A 183 -3.44 -9.50 9.67
C PHE A 183 -2.27 -10.40 10.02
N LYS A 184 -1.49 -9.97 11.01
CA LYS A 184 -0.39 -10.77 11.54
C LYS A 184 -0.88 -12.10 12.14
#